data_AF-A0A117IED2-F1
#
_entry.id   AF-A0A117IED2-F1
#
_cell.length_a   1.000
_cell.length_b   1.000
_cell.length_c   1.000
_cell.angle_alpha   90.00
_cell.angle_beta   90.00
_cell.angle_gamma   90.00
#
_symmetry.space_group_name_H-M   'P 1'
#
loop_
_entity.id
_entity.type
_entity.pdbx_description
1 polymer ?
#
loop_
_entity_poly.entity_id
_entity_poly.type
_entity_poly.pdbx_seq_one_letter_code
_entity_poly.pdbx_strand_id
1 'polypeptide(L)' 'MTMCVQPPPSELRERFQTALNQAIAHGRSPFDGSGLGPLTQAAVALVATEHPYADADQIADAYDAFVQEHG' A
#
# COMPACT_ATOMS: atom_id res chain seq x y z
N MET A 1 -27.34 7.43 -1.70
CA MET A 1 -26.73 6.11 -1.94
C MET A 1 -25.39 6.34 -2.60
N THR A 2 -24.31 6.44 -1.83
CA THR A 2 -22.97 6.59 -2.38
C THR A 2 -22.56 5.23 -2.95
N MET A 3 -22.60 5.08 -4.27
CA MET A 3 -21.98 3.95 -4.95
C MET A 3 -20.50 3.93 -4.55
N CYS A 4 -20.08 2.91 -3.81
CA CYS A 4 -18.67 2.59 -3.63
C CYS A 4 -18.13 2.22 -5.03
N VAL A 5 -17.68 3.22 -5.78
CA VAL A 5 -16.96 3.00 -7.03
C VAL A 5 -15.64 2.34 -6.63
N GLN A 6 -15.57 1.02 -6.78
CA GLN A 6 -14.30 0.33 -6.66
C GLN A 6 -13.42 0.89 -7.78
N PRO A 7 -12.25 1.48 -7.47
CA PRO A 7 -11.36 1.97 -8.50
C PRO A 7 -11.01 0.83 -9.45
N PRO A 8 -10.84 1.08 -10.75
CA PRO A 8 -10.32 0.05 -11.64
C PRO A 8 -8.97 -0.45 -11.11
N PRO A 9 -8.67 -1.75 -11.24
CA PRO A 9 -7.50 -2.39 -10.62
C PRO A 9 -6.17 -1.70 -10.96
N SER A 10 -6.09 -1.05 -12.13
CA SER A 10 -4.95 -0.23 -12.55
C SER A 10 -4.73 1.00 -11.65
N GLU A 11 -5.79 1.75 -11.36
CA GLU A 11 -5.72 2.99 -10.58
C GLU A 11 -5.44 2.70 -9.09
N LEU A 12 -5.97 1.57 -8.60
CA LEU A 12 -5.68 1.07 -7.26
C LEU A 12 -4.20 0.67 -7.11
N ARG A 13 -3.64 -0.02 -8.12
CA ARG A 13 -2.22 -0.39 -8.17
C ARG A 13 -1.31 0.84 -8.27
N GLU A 14 -1.72 1.89 -8.98
CA GLU A 14 -0.97 3.16 -9.02
C GLU A 14 -0.93 3.86 -7.65
N ARG A 15 -2.06 3.87 -6.92
CA ARG A 15 -2.13 4.41 -5.56
C ARG A 15 -1.28 3.60 -4.59
N PHE A 16 -1.31 2.27 -4.68
CA PHE A 16 -0.44 1.39 -3.91
C PHE A 16 1.04 1.69 -4.16
N GLN A 17 1.46 1.72 -5.43
CA GLN A 17 2.86 2.03 -5.78
C GLN A 17 3.29 3.43 -5.31
N THR A 18 2.39 4.41 -5.36
CA THR A 18 2.67 5.76 -4.85
C THR A 18 2.88 5.74 -3.34
N ALA A 19 1.99 5.08 -2.59
CA ALA A 19 2.10 4.97 -1.14
C ALA A 19 3.36 4.21 -0.70
N LEU A 20 3.67 3.11 -1.39
CA LEU A 20 4.87 2.31 -1.14
C LEU A 20 6.14 3.09 -1.43
N ASN A 21 6.20 3.83 -2.53
CA ASN A 21 7.34 4.72 -2.81
C ASN A 21 7.50 5.81 -1.74
N GLN A 22 6.42 6.37 -1.21
CA GLN A 22 6.50 7.34 -0.12
C GLN A 22 6.97 6.70 1.20
N ALA A 23 6.58 5.45 1.46
CA ALA A 23 7.07 4.69 2.60
C ALA A 23 8.58 4.42 2.48
N ILE A 24 9.06 3.99 1.31
CA ILE A 24 10.47 3.67 1.07
C ILE A 24 11.35 4.91 0.98
N ALA A 25 10.87 6.00 0.39
CA ALA A 25 11.69 7.21 0.19
C ALA A 25 11.66 8.17 1.38
N HIS A 26 10.57 8.16 2.16
CA HIS A 26 10.33 9.16 3.21
C HIS A 26 9.91 8.57 4.56
N GLY A 27 9.74 7.24 4.67
CA GLY A 27 9.21 6.63 5.89
C GLY A 27 7.76 7.03 6.18
N ARG A 28 6.97 7.34 5.14
CA ARG A 28 5.61 7.87 5.31
C ARG A 28 4.56 6.78 5.14
N SER A 29 3.71 6.62 6.15
CA SER A 29 2.60 5.66 6.12
C SER A 29 1.55 6.00 5.05
N PRO A 30 0.86 4.99 4.51
CA PRO A 30 -0.20 5.18 3.52
C PRO A 30 -1.37 5.93 4.15
N PHE A 31 -2.08 6.72 3.34
CA PHE A 31 -3.23 7.48 3.81
C PHE A 31 -4.49 6.60 3.84
N ASP A 32 -5.29 6.67 4.90
CA ASP A 32 -6.54 5.90 5.05
C ASP A 32 -7.53 6.07 3.87
N GLY A 33 -7.45 7.19 3.15
CA GLY A 33 -8.30 7.51 2.00
C GLY A 33 -7.88 6.91 0.65
N SER A 34 -6.79 6.13 0.58
CA SER A 34 -6.29 5.59 -0.70
C SER A 34 -7.23 4.57 -1.35
N GLY A 35 -8.18 4.02 -0.59
CA GLY A 35 -9.03 2.89 -1.03
C GLY A 35 -8.27 1.55 -1.06
N LEU A 36 -7.05 1.53 -0.52
CA LEU A 36 -6.28 0.31 -0.28
C LEU A 36 -6.93 -0.46 0.87
N GLY A 37 -6.82 -1.77 0.81
CA GLY A 37 -7.36 -2.62 1.86
C GLY A 37 -6.51 -2.51 3.15
N PRO A 38 -7.10 -2.86 4.31
CA PRO A 38 -6.43 -2.75 5.60
C PRO A 38 -5.14 -3.58 5.70
N LEU A 39 -5.04 -4.74 5.04
CA LEU A 39 -3.80 -5.54 5.04
C LEU A 39 -2.70 -4.83 4.26
N THR A 40 -3.02 -4.33 3.07
CA THR A 40 -2.09 -3.57 2.23
C THR A 40 -1.57 -2.34 2.99
N GLN A 41 -2.47 -1.61 3.66
CA GLN A 41 -2.09 -0.43 4.44
C GLN A 41 -1.16 -0.78 5.60
N ALA A 42 -1.45 -1.86 6.33
CA ALA A 42 -0.60 -2.32 7.41
C ALA A 42 0.81 -2.69 6.92
N ALA A 43 0.91 -3.43 5.82
CA ALA A 43 2.20 -3.81 5.26
C ALA A 43 3.03 -2.60 4.78
N VAL A 44 2.42 -1.63 4.10
CA VAL A 44 3.11 -0.40 3.69
C VAL A 44 3.50 0.45 4.91
N ALA A 45 2.71 0.44 5.99
CA ALA A 45 3.06 1.12 7.24
C ALA A 45 4.26 0.48 7.96
N LEU A 46 4.44 -0.85 7.84
CA LEU A 46 5.63 -1.54 8.33
C LEU A 46 6.88 -1.11 7.55
N VAL A 47 6.80 -1.05 6.22
CA VAL A 47 7.87 -0.51 5.36
C VAL A 47 8.23 0.92 5.76
N ALA A 48 7.23 1.75 6.04
CA ALA A 48 7.44 3.13 6.49
C ALA A 48 8.12 3.22 7.88
N THR A 49 7.82 2.28 8.78
CA THR A 49 8.37 2.23 10.14
C THR A 49 9.83 1.78 10.15
N GLU A 50 10.17 0.79 9.32
CA GLU A 50 11.53 0.25 9.23
C GLU A 50 12.45 1.13 8.37
N HIS A 51 11.92 2.12 7.66
CA HIS A 51 12.73 3.09 6.92
C HIS A 51 13.77 3.79 7.83
N PRO A 52 15.04 3.92 7.40
CA PRO A 52 15.60 3.63 6.07
C PRO A 52 16.15 2.21 5.87
N TYR A 53 15.94 1.30 6.84
CA TYR A 53 16.39 -0.09 6.81
C TYR A 53 15.35 -1.06 6.26
N ALA A 54 14.27 -0.55 5.65
CA ALA A 54 13.22 -1.38 5.09
C ALA A 54 13.80 -2.32 4.02
N ASP A 55 13.58 -3.62 4.20
CA ASP A 55 14.19 -4.65 3.38
C ASP A 55 13.27 -5.08 2.22
N ALA A 56 13.84 -5.73 1.20
CA ALA A 56 13.09 -6.16 0.02
C ALA A 56 11.98 -7.17 0.36
N ASP A 57 12.14 -7.91 1.46
CA ASP A 57 11.15 -8.84 1.99
C ASP A 57 9.86 -8.13 2.43
N GLN A 58 9.98 -6.96 3.05
CA GLN A 58 8.82 -6.16 3.49
C GLN A 58 8.07 -5.53 2.31
N ILE A 59 8.81 -5.20 1.25
CA ILE A 59 8.24 -4.72 -0.01
C ILE A 59 7.48 -5.86 -0.69
N ALA A 60 8.03 -7.07 -0.67
CA ALA A 60 7.36 -8.27 -1.19
C ALA A 60 6.09 -8.61 -0.39
N ASP A 61 6.15 -8.53 0.94
CA ASP A 61 5.00 -8.73 1.84
C ASP A 61 3.87 -7.72 1.55
N ALA A 62 4.21 -6.45 1.32
CA ALA A 62 3.23 -5.44 0.91
C ALA A 62 2.58 -5.73 -0.45
N TYR A 63 3.32 -6.32 -1.39
CA TYR A 63 2.78 -6.78 -2.67
C TYR A 63 1.89 -8.01 -2.52
N ASP A 64 2.27 -8.97 -1.67
CA ASP A 64 1.44 -10.15 -1.39
C ASP A 64 0.11 -9.73 -0.76
N ALA A 65 0.16 -8.86 0.26
CA ALA A 65 -1.04 -8.29 0.89
C ALA A 65 -1.96 -7.58 -0.13
N PHE A 66 -1.37 -6.81 -1.06
CA PHE A 66 -2.13 -6.19 -2.15
C PHE A 66 -2.79 -7.21 -3.08
N VAL A 67 -2.06 -8.27 -3.46
CA VAL A 67 -2.59 -9.32 -4.33
C VAL A 67 -3.65 -10.16 -3.61
N GLN A 68 -3.52 -10.41 -2.32
CA GLN A 68 -4.53 -11.11 -1.53
C GLN A 68 -5.83 -10.33 -1.40
N GLU A 69 -5.77 -9.01 -1.28
CA GLU A 69 -6.97 -8.17 -1.12
C GLU A 69 -7.62 -7.77 -2.45
N HIS A 70 -6.84 -7.66 -3.54
CA HIS A 70 -7.30 -7.05 -4.79
C HIS A 70 -7.01 -7.86 -6.06
N GLY A 71 -6.36 -9.02 -5.95
CA GLY A 71 -6.09 -9.97 -7.04
C GLY A 71 -7.24 -10.96 -7.26
#